data_AF-A0A5Z6FGF0-F1
#
_entry.id   AF-A0A5Z6FGF0-F1
#
_cell.length_a   1.000
_cell.length_b   1.000
_cell.length_c   1.000
_cell.angle_alpha   90.00
_cell.angle_beta   90.00
_cell.angle_gamma   90.00
#
_symmetry.space_group_name_H-M   'P 1'
#
loop_
_entity.id
_entity.type
_entity.pdbx_description
1 polymer ?
#
loop_
_entity_poly.entity_id
_entity_poly.type
_entity_poly.pdbx_seq_one_letter_code
_entity_poly.pdbx_strand_id
1 'polypeptide(L)' 'MKIAIYKPGGSVMVWGVMAQMKVIDSSELHEYVKDGWLDHPSKLPPFDEDNVKPRKGRKPKAVSDADKD' A
#
# COMPACT_ATOMS: atom_id res chain seq x y z
N MET A 1 -16.71 17.96 9.61
CA MET A 1 -15.34 18.24 9.12
C MET A 1 -14.81 16.93 8.57
N LYS A 2 -14.17 16.96 7.39
CA LYS A 2 -13.65 15.75 6.78
C LYS A 2 -12.23 15.47 7.28
N ILE A 3 -11.95 14.22 7.63
CA ILE A 3 -10.66 13.74 8.08
C ILE A 3 -10.16 12.63 7.16
N ALA A 4 -8.87 12.65 6.86
CA ALA A 4 -8.21 11.57 6.15
C ALA A 4 -7.76 10.51 7.16
N ILE A 5 -8.16 9.26 6.92
CA ILE A 5 -7.75 8.10 7.68
C ILE A 5 -6.90 7.16 6.83
N TYR A 6 -6.04 6.40 7.50
CA TYR A 6 -5.00 5.58 6.93
C TYR A 6 -5.01 4.19 7.55
N LYS A 7 -4.91 3.13 6.76
CA LYS A 7 -4.81 1.74 7.27
C LYS A 7 -3.69 0.99 6.57
N PRO A 8 -2.82 0.24 7.26
CA PRO A 8 -1.78 -0.53 6.61
C PRO A 8 -2.36 -1.63 5.69
N GLY A 9 -1.63 -1.97 4.62
CA GLY A 9 -2.01 -3.05 3.69
C GLY A 9 -2.92 -2.60 2.54
N GLY A 10 -2.75 -1.37 2.05
CA GLY A 10 -3.49 -0.86 0.90
C GLY A 10 -2.70 -0.79 -0.39
N SER A 11 -3.26 -0.09 -1.36
CA SER A 11 -2.67 0.14 -2.69
C SER A 11 -2.08 1.54 -2.84
N VAL A 12 -2.21 2.41 -1.84
CA VAL A 12 -1.72 3.78 -1.87
C VAL A 12 -0.40 3.85 -1.11
N MET A 13 0.64 4.40 -1.73
CA MET A 13 1.91 4.61 -1.07
C MET A 13 1.85 5.90 -0.24
N VAL A 14 1.91 5.76 1.08
CA VAL A 14 1.86 6.87 2.05
C VAL A 14 3.12 6.81 2.89
N TRP A 15 4.02 7.79 2.71
CA TRP A 15 5.28 7.90 3.45
C TRP A 15 6.14 6.61 3.42
N GLY A 16 6.21 5.97 2.25
CA GLY A 16 6.95 4.71 2.06
C GLY A 16 6.20 3.45 2.50
N VAL A 17 4.99 3.57 3.04
CA VAL A 17 4.15 2.44 3.48
C VAL A 17 2.98 2.25 2.53
N MET A 18 2.72 1.01 2.12
CA MET A 18 1.52 0.63 1.39
C MET A 18 0.30 0.67 2.33
N ALA A 19 -0.52 1.71 2.21
CA ALA A 19 -1.68 1.98 3.04
C ALA A 19 -2.94 2.22 2.21
N GLN A 20 -4.10 2.03 2.84
CA GLN A 20 -5.39 2.47 2.34
C GLN A 20 -5.60 3.88 2.88
N MET A 21 -5.92 4.83 2.01
CA MET A 21 -6.31 6.18 2.39
C MET A 21 -7.80 6.34 2.11
N LYS A 22 -8.56 6.85 3.09
CA LYS A 22 -9.96 7.21 2.90
C LYS A 22 -10.23 8.56 3.55
N VAL A 23 -11.09 9.36 2.93
CA VAL A 23 -11.59 10.59 3.53
C VAL A 23 -12.99 10.32 4.04
N ILE A 24 -13.20 10.51 5.34
CA ILE A 24 -14.47 10.27 6.03
C ILE A 24 -14.87 11.53 6.81
N ASP A 25 -16.10 11.55 7.32
CA ASP A 25 -16.50 12.57 8.29
C ASP A 25 -16.03 12.23 9.71
N SER A 26 -15.81 13.27 10.51
CA SER A 26 -15.37 13.14 11.90
C SER A 26 -16.29 12.29 12.78
N SER A 27 -17.57 12.15 12.42
CA SER A 27 -18.53 11.27 13.11
C SER A 27 -18.26 9.78 12.89
N GLU A 28 -17.74 9.41 11.72
CA GLU A 28 -17.46 8.02 11.36
C GLU A 28 -16.09 7.56 11.89
N LEU A 29 -15.21 8.49 12.27
CA LEU A 29 -13.84 8.22 12.70
C LEU A 29 -13.77 7.15 13.80
N HIS A 30 -14.70 7.16 14.75
CA HIS A 30 -14.71 6.23 15.86
C HIS A 30 -14.96 4.77 15.44
N GLU A 31 -15.73 4.53 14.37
CA GLU A 31 -15.97 3.19 13.83
C GLU A 31 -14.71 2.68 13.14
N TYR A 32 -14.12 3.50 12.27
CA TYR A 32 -12.91 3.14 11.55
C TYR A 32 -11.69 2.96 12.48
N VAL A 33 -11.56 3.77 13.53
CA VAL A 33 -10.48 3.61 14.52
C VAL A 33 -10.58 2.25 15.22
N LYS A 34 -11.80 1.76 15.50
CA LYS A 34 -11.99 0.39 16.03
C LYS A 34 -11.61 -0.70 15.04
N ASP A 35 -11.81 -0.47 13.75
CA ASP A 35 -11.37 -1.34 12.65
C ASP A 35 -9.86 -1.28 12.37
N GLY A 36 -9.11 -0.49 13.15
CA GLY A 36 -7.66 -0.34 13.04
C GLY A 36 -7.22 0.70 12.02
N TRP A 37 -8.08 1.67 11.68
CA TRP A 37 -7.68 2.85 10.92
C TRP A 37 -7.03 3.91 11.81
N LEU A 38 -6.12 4.67 11.21
CA LEU A 38 -5.31 5.69 11.83
C LEU A 38 -5.72 7.06 11.29
N ASP A 39 -5.79 8.04 12.16
CA ASP A 39 -6.07 9.45 11.88
C ASP A 39 -4.89 10.21 11.26
N HIS A 40 -3.67 9.66 11.34
CA HIS A 40 -2.47 10.32 10.84
C HIS A 40 -1.48 9.32 10.21
N PRO A 41 -0.85 9.65 9.07
CA PRO A 41 0.08 8.75 8.39
C PRO A 41 1.34 8.44 9.23
N SER A 42 1.71 9.32 10.17
CA SER A 42 2.82 9.06 11.11
C SER A 42 2.61 7.87 12.04
N LYS A 43 1.36 7.44 12.25
CA LYS A 43 1.05 6.29 13.10
C LYS A 43 1.14 4.98 12.33
N LEU A 44 1.29 5.04 11.00
CA LEU A 44 1.50 3.83 10.20
C LEU A 44 2.85 3.23 10.62
N PRO A 45 2.88 1.95 11.03
CA PRO A 45 4.14 1.30 11.30
C PRO A 45 4.96 1.28 10.00
N PRO A 46 6.30 1.43 10.10
CA PRO A 46 7.16 1.23 8.95
C PRO A 46 6.87 -0.15 8.37
N PHE A 47 6.52 -0.19 7.09
CA PHE A 47 6.28 -1.44 6.40
C PHE A 47 7.63 -2.11 6.23
N ASP A 48 7.82 -3.27 6.87
CA ASP A 48 8.92 -4.15 6.52
C ASP A 48 8.74 -4.56 5.05
N GLU A 49 9.51 -3.92 4.17
CA GLU A 49 9.58 -4.21 2.73
C GLU A 49 9.91 -5.68 2.43
N ASP A 50 10.34 -6.45 3.44
CA ASP A 50 10.72 -7.85 3.37
C ASP A 50 9.58 -8.81 2.97
N ASN A 51 8.31 -8.43 3.09
CA ASN A 51 7.17 -9.30 2.72
C ASN A 51 6.49 -8.96 1.38
N VAL A 52 7.03 -8.03 0.59
CA VAL A 52 6.58 -7.87 -0.79
C VAL A 52 7.50 -8.69 -1.68
N LYS A 53 7.20 -9.99 -1.81
CA LYS A 53 7.68 -10.77 -2.97
C LYS A 53 7.47 -9.88 -4.20
N PRO A 54 8.50 -9.57 -4.99
CA PRO A 54 8.36 -8.66 -6.11
C PRO A 54 7.36 -9.27 -7.09
N ARG A 55 6.12 -8.81 -7.08
CA ARG A 55 5.17 -9.04 -8.18
C ARG A 55 5.61 -8.16 -9.34
N LYS A 56 6.76 -8.48 -9.91
CA LYS A 56 7.17 -8.00 -11.22
C LYS A 56 7.04 -9.15 -12.21
N GLY A 57 5.80 -9.60 -12.39
CA GLY A 57 5.39 -10.14 -13.67
C GLY A 57 5.48 -9.00 -14.69
N ARG A 58 6.60 -8.87 -15.39
CA ARG A 58 6.68 -8.06 -16.61
C ARG A 58 7.62 -8.70 -17.63
N LYS A 59 6.97 -9.55 -18.44
CA LYS A 59 7.31 -10.16 -19.74
C LYS A 59 8.57 -11.04 -19.78
N PRO A 60 8.48 -12.33 -20.18
CA PRO A 60 9.65 -13.03 -20.70
C PRO A 60 10.14 -12.23 -21.91
N LYS A 61 11.39 -11.75 -21.88
CA LYS A 61 12.04 -11.34 -23.12
C LYS A 61 12.20 -12.59 -23.98
N ALA A 62 11.92 -12.37 -25.26
CA ALA A 62 11.74 -13.36 -26.31
C ALA A 62 12.78 -14.50 -26.29
N VAL A 63 12.29 -15.71 -26.51
CA VAL A 63 13.05 -16.80 -27.12
C VAL A 63 13.38 -16.43 -28.58
N SER A 64 14.52 -16.95 -29.05
CA SER A 64 15.04 -16.92 -30.44
C SER A 64 15.76 -15.61 -30.81
N ASP A 65 16.99 -15.64 -31.33
CA ASP A 65 17.40 -16.38 -32.53
C ASP A 65 18.84 -16.97 -32.44
N ALA A 66 19.12 -17.93 -33.31
CA ALA A 66 20.30 -18.77 -33.37
C ALA A 66 21.59 -17.99 -33.66
N ASP A 67 22.71 -18.42 -33.09
CA ASP A 67 23.97 -18.43 -33.84
C ASP A 67 24.90 -19.52 -33.27
N LYS A 68 25.22 -20.50 -34.13
CA LYS A 68 26.27 -21.49 -33.91
C LYS A 68 27.45 -21.01 -34.75
N ASP A 69 28.56 -20.75 -34.09
CA ASP A 69 29.89 -20.80 -34.71
C ASP A 69 30.71 -21.88 -34.00
#